data_AF-A0A438EE51-F1
#
_entry.id   AF-A0A438EE51-F1
#
_cell.length_a   1.000
_cell.length_b   1.000
_cell.length_c   1.000
_cell.angle_alpha   90.00
_cell.angle_beta   90.00
_cell.angle_gamma   90.00
#
_symmetry.space_group_name_H-M   'P 1'
#
loop_
_entity.id
_entity.type
_entity.pdbx_description
1 polymer ?
#
loop_
_entity_poly.entity_id
_entity_poly.type
_entity_poly.pdbx_seq_one_letter_code
_entity_poly.pdbx_strand_id
1 'polypeptide(L)'
;MDDFKMVLGMDFLQKVKAMPLPFLRSMVILEEEKPCMVPTVTKGTLKTSMLSAMQVKKGLKRKKVTYLATLKEEKDDGLREHMPKEIEGVLDEFQDVMPPELPKRLSLRRVEDHKIELEPGAKPLLWAI
;
A
#
# COMPACT_ATOMS: atom_id res chain seq x y z
N MET A 1 0.34 21.35 27.30
CA MET A 1 0.51 21.66 25.85
C MET A 1 1.69 22.61 25.63
N ASP A 2 2.58 22.71 26.61
CA ASP A 2 3.46 23.87 26.81
C ASP A 2 4.84 23.70 26.15
N ASP A 3 5.03 22.59 25.43
CA ASP A 3 6.27 22.25 24.74
C ASP A 3 6.34 22.82 23.31
N PHE A 4 5.26 23.41 22.80
CA PHE A 4 5.16 23.92 21.43
C PHE A 4 4.91 25.42 21.43
N LYS A 5 5.72 26.15 20.64
CA LYS A 5 5.56 27.61 20.46
C LYS A 5 4.31 27.98 19.67
N MET A 6 3.81 27.08 18.82
CA MET A 6 2.66 27.28 17.95
C MET A 6 2.04 25.91 17.60
N VAL A 7 0.70 25.87 17.54
CA VAL A 7 -0.06 24.70 17.07
C VAL A 7 -0.88 25.13 15.87
N LEU A 8 -0.69 24.44 14.73
CA LEU A 8 -1.43 24.70 13.50
C LEU A 8 -2.56 23.68 13.37
N GLY A 9 -3.78 24.17 13.16
CA GLY A 9 -4.97 23.34 12.96
C GLY A 9 -5.06 22.76 11.54
N MET A 10 -5.95 21.79 11.35
CA MET A 10 -6.18 21.17 10.04
C MET A 10 -6.69 22.17 8.99
N ASP A 11 -7.53 23.14 9.39
CA ASP A 11 -8.03 24.18 8.49
C ASP A 11 -6.90 25.01 7.88
N PHE A 12 -5.86 25.31 8.67
CA PHE A 12 -4.68 26.01 8.18
C PHE A 12 -3.91 25.15 7.18
N LEU A 13 -3.67 23.88 7.50
CA LEU A 13 -2.96 22.94 6.62
C LEU A 13 -3.69 22.79 5.29
N GLN A 14 -5.02 22.68 5.31
CA GLN A 14 -5.83 22.61 4.10
C GLN A 14 -5.72 23.89 3.27
N LYS A 15 -5.77 25.06 3.91
CA LYS A 15 -5.62 26.36 3.24
C LYS A 15 -4.29 26.49 2.50
N VAL A 16 -3.19 25.99 3.09
CA VAL A 16 -1.86 26.03 2.47
C VAL A 16 -1.54 24.75 1.66
N LYS A 17 -2.53 23.88 1.43
CA LYS A 17 -2.38 22.60 0.73
C LYS A 17 -1.22 21.75 1.29
N ALA A 18 -1.06 21.76 2.61
CA ALA A 18 -0.04 20.98 3.31
C ALA A 18 -0.56 19.60 3.76
N MET A 19 0.21 18.56 3.47
CA MET A 19 -0.10 17.16 3.77
C MET A 19 1.05 16.55 4.61
N PRO A 20 0.79 16.09 5.85
CA PRO A 20 1.80 15.37 6.61
C PRO A 20 2.03 13.97 6.01
N LEU A 21 3.29 13.56 5.91
CA LEU A 21 3.72 12.21 5.52
C LEU A 21 4.50 11.58 6.69
N PRO A 22 3.80 11.02 7.70
CA PRO A 22 4.44 10.54 8.93
C PRO A 22 5.52 9.48 8.68
N PHE A 23 5.33 8.63 7.66
CA PHE A 23 6.29 7.57 7.30
C PHE A 23 7.62 8.12 6.77
N LEU A 24 7.62 9.27 6.09
CA LEU A 24 8.84 9.95 5.62
C LEU A 24 9.37 10.97 6.63
N ARG A 25 8.72 11.09 7.80
CA ARG A 25 8.99 12.16 8.77
C ARG A 25 9.05 13.52 8.09
N SER A 26 8.16 13.77 7.15
CA SER A 26 8.15 14.98 6.35
C SER A 26 6.72 15.47 6.15
N MET A 27 6.57 16.73 5.76
CA MET A 27 5.31 17.34 5.34
C MET A 27 5.51 17.90 3.94
N VAL A 28 4.55 17.70 3.06
CA VAL A 28 4.56 18.28 1.71
C VAL A 28 3.65 19.50 1.71
N ILE A 29 4.10 20.62 1.18
CA ILE A 29 3.29 21.80 0.89
C ILE A 29 3.13 21.85 -0.63
N LEU A 30 1.90 21.66 -1.10
CA LEU A 30 1.60 21.63 -2.52
C LEU A 30 1.41 23.06 -3.05
N GLU A 31 2.49 23.69 -3.50
CA GLU A 31 2.41 24.95 -4.26
C GLU A 31 2.07 24.67 -5.74
N GLU A 32 1.56 25.68 -6.45
CA GLU A 32 1.05 25.52 -7.83
C GLU A 32 2.13 25.17 -8.84
N GLU A 33 3.34 25.70 -8.66
CA GLU A 33 4.45 25.43 -9.58
C GLU A 33 5.35 24.29 -9.09
N LYS A 34 5.71 24.29 -7.80
CA LYS A 34 6.68 23.33 -7.24
C LYS A 34 6.32 22.92 -5.81
N PRO A 35 6.03 21.63 -5.56
CA PRO A 35 5.79 21.16 -4.21
C PRO A 35 7.05 21.30 -3.35
N CYS A 36 6.87 21.75 -2.11
CA CYS A 36 7.93 21.90 -1.13
C CYS A 36 7.86 20.76 -0.10
N MET A 37 8.99 20.09 0.17
CA MET A 37 9.09 19.12 1.26
C MET A 37 9.74 19.76 2.48
N VAL A 38 9.02 19.76 3.59
CA VAL A 38 9.48 20.24 4.89
C VAL A 38 9.76 19.05 5.80
N PRO A 39 11.02 18.81 6.20
CA PRO A 39 11.36 17.79 7.19
C PRO A 39 10.64 18.08 8.51
N THR A 40 10.06 17.04 9.11
CA THR A 40 9.40 17.15 10.41
C THR A 40 10.13 16.33 11.46
N VAL A 41 10.18 16.86 12.67
CA VAL A 41 10.74 16.15 13.82
C VAL A 41 9.57 15.74 14.72
N THR A 42 9.30 14.44 14.78
CA THR A 42 8.43 13.90 15.81
C THR A 42 9.21 13.88 17.12
N LYS A 43 8.87 14.77 18.06
CA LYS A 43 9.46 14.77 19.40
C LYS A 43 8.93 13.55 20.16
N GLY A 44 9.69 12.46 20.08
CA GLY A 44 9.34 11.15 20.59
C GLY A 44 9.89 10.10 19.64
N THR A 45 10.63 9.13 20.17
CA THR A 45 10.87 7.89 19.43
C THR A 45 9.51 7.39 18.98
N LEU A 46 9.32 7.11 17.69
CA LEU A 46 8.31 6.12 17.27
C LEU A 46 8.76 4.79 17.88
N LYS A 47 8.64 4.66 19.21
CA LYS A 47 8.38 3.38 19.80
C LYS A 47 7.01 3.08 19.25
N THR A 48 6.98 2.40 18.11
CA THR A 48 5.89 1.47 17.86
C THR A 48 5.82 0.68 19.16
N SER A 49 4.94 1.08 20.08
CA SER A 49 4.72 0.34 21.30
C SER A 49 3.89 -0.87 20.89
N MET A 50 4.50 -1.75 20.09
CA MET A 50 3.98 -3.06 19.85
C MET A 50 4.00 -3.74 21.19
N LEU A 51 2.82 -3.81 21.81
CA LEU A 51 2.62 -4.63 22.97
C LEU A 51 2.65 -6.08 22.51
N SER A 52 3.46 -6.90 23.16
CA SER A 52 3.37 -8.34 22.92
C SER A 52 2.05 -8.87 23.47
N ALA A 53 1.57 -9.99 22.93
CA ALA A 53 0.40 -10.69 23.46
C ALA A 53 0.55 -11.00 24.97
N MET A 54 1.78 -11.25 25.44
CA MET A 54 2.08 -11.46 26.87
C MET A 54 1.86 -10.20 27.71
N GLN A 55 2.23 -9.02 27.20
CA GLN A 55 2.02 -7.75 27.88
C GLN A 55 0.53 -7.42 27.97
N VAL A 56 -0.22 -7.68 26.90
CA VAL A 56 -1.69 -7.56 26.89
C VAL A 56 -2.31 -8.50 27.92
N LYS A 57 -1.93 -9.79 27.93
CA LYS A 57 -2.38 -10.79 28.92
C LYS A 57 -2.09 -10.37 30.36
N LYS A 58 -0.90 -9.82 30.62
CA LYS A 58 -0.50 -9.34 31.95
C LYS A 58 -1.27 -8.08 32.37
N GLY A 59 -1.57 -7.20 31.42
CA GLY A 59 -2.44 -6.03 31.63
C GLY A 59 -3.86 -6.44 32.04
N LEU A 60 -4.45 -7.41 31.33
CA LEU A 60 -5.77 -7.94 31.63
C LEU A 60 -5.85 -8.57 33.03
N LYS A 61 -4.86 -9.41 33.40
CA LYS A 61 -4.77 -9.97 34.76
C LYS A 61 -4.69 -8.91 35.86
N ARG A 62 -4.12 -7.75 35.54
CA ARG A 62 -4.01 -6.60 36.45
C ARG A 62 -5.21 -5.66 36.38
N LYS A 63 -6.30 -6.06 35.69
CA LYS A 63 -7.50 -5.25 35.46
C LYS A 63 -7.19 -3.88 34.82
N LYS A 64 -6.13 -3.78 34.02
CA LYS A 64 -5.85 -2.58 33.24
C LYS A 64 -6.82 -2.50 32.05
N VAL A 65 -7.27 -1.28 31.77
CA VAL A 65 -8.14 -1.00 30.62
C VAL A 65 -7.44 -1.43 29.33
N THR A 66 -8.11 -2.32 28.57
CA THR A 66 -7.61 -2.89 27.32
C THR A 66 -8.74 -2.84 26.30
N TYR A 67 -8.49 -2.23 25.14
CA TYR A 67 -9.47 -2.12 24.06
C TYR A 67 -9.07 -3.04 22.91
N LEU A 68 -10.06 -3.69 22.28
CA LEU A 68 -9.92 -4.52 21.09
C LEU A 68 -10.74 -3.89 19.96
N ALA A 69 -10.12 -3.69 18.80
CA ALA A 69 -10.80 -3.32 17.57
C ALA A 69 -10.66 -4.47 16.58
N THR A 70 -11.77 -4.89 15.97
CA THR A 70 -11.79 -5.93 14.94
C THR A 70 -12.46 -5.36 13.69
N LEU A 71 -11.84 -5.56 12.53
CA LEU A 71 -12.48 -5.27 11.24
C LEU A 71 -13.38 -6.44 10.90
N LYS A 72 -14.66 -6.15 10.62
CA LYS A 72 -15.59 -7.13 10.07
C LYS A 72 -15.68 -6.87 8.58
N GLU A 73 -15.35 -7.88 7.78
CA GLU A 73 -15.67 -7.86 6.36
C GLU A 73 -17.19 -7.97 6.24
N GLU A 74 -17.81 -6.88 5.79
CA GLU A 74 -19.20 -6.91 5.35
C GLU A 74 -19.20 -7.51 3.96
N LYS A 75 -19.89 -8.65 3.80
CA LYS A 75 -20.16 -9.17 2.46
C LYS A 75 -21.13 -8.20 1.83
N ASP A 76 -20.72 -7.59 0.74
CA ASP A 76 -21.61 -6.84 -0.14
C ASP A 76 -22.69 -7.81 -0.63
N ASP A 77 -23.95 -7.60 -0.21
CA ASP A 77 -25.11 -8.43 -0.54
C ASP A 77 -25.57 -8.26 -2.01
N GLY A 78 -24.68 -7.75 -2.87
CA GLY A 78 -24.91 -7.75 -4.31
C GLY A 78 -25.83 -6.64 -4.79
N LEU A 79 -25.96 -5.53 -4.06
CA LEU A 79 -26.33 -4.24 -4.67
C LEU A 79 -25.12 -3.68 -5.44
N ARG A 80 -24.50 -4.53 -6.26
CA ARG A 80 -23.67 -4.08 -7.36
C ARG A 80 -24.60 -3.29 -8.25
N GLU A 81 -24.39 -1.99 -8.33
CA GLU A 81 -24.90 -1.22 -9.45
C GLU A 81 -24.65 -2.03 -10.72
N HIS A 82 -25.69 -2.18 -11.55
CA HIS A 82 -25.59 -2.92 -12.80
C HIS A 82 -24.38 -2.36 -13.55
N MET A 83 -23.43 -3.24 -13.90
CA MET A 83 -22.22 -2.83 -14.60
C MET A 83 -22.64 -2.01 -15.83
N PRO A 84 -22.08 -0.81 -16.06
CA PRO A 84 -22.36 -0.05 -17.27
C PRO A 84 -22.14 -0.91 -18.51
N LYS A 85 -23.03 -0.80 -19.50
CA LYS A 85 -23.02 -1.64 -20.71
C LYS A 85 -21.71 -1.50 -21.50
N GLU A 86 -21.06 -0.34 -21.39
CA GLU A 86 -19.78 -0.05 -22.00
C GLU A 86 -18.67 -0.90 -21.37
N ILE A 87 -18.71 -1.11 -20.05
CA ILE A 87 -17.73 -1.95 -19.33
C ILE A 87 -18.02 -3.42 -19.61
N GLU A 88 -19.30 -3.81 -19.65
CA GLU A 88 -19.73 -5.17 -20.04
C GLU A 88 -19.22 -5.53 -21.44
N GLY A 89 -19.40 -4.63 -22.42
CA GLY A 89 -18.93 -4.85 -23.79
C GLY A 89 -17.41 -5.02 -23.89
N VAL A 90 -16.63 -4.24 -23.13
CA VAL A 90 -15.17 -4.39 -23.09
C VAL A 90 -14.76 -5.72 -22.45
N LEU A 91 -15.45 -6.15 -21.38
CA LEU A 91 -15.13 -7.42 -20.73
C LEU A 91 -15.46 -8.63 -21.61
N ASP A 92 -16.55 -8.57 -22.37
CA ASP A 92 -16.89 -9.60 -23.35
C ASP A 92 -15.88 -9.64 -24.51
N GLU A 93 -15.40 -8.49 -24.98
CA GLU A 93 -14.38 -8.40 -26.04
C GLU A 93 -13.04 -9.01 -25.61
N PHE A 94 -12.65 -8.84 -24.34
CA PHE A 94 -11.35 -9.27 -23.80
C PHE A 94 -11.45 -10.45 -22.81
N GLN A 95 -12.50 -11.27 -22.91
CA GLN A 95 -12.74 -12.40 -22.01
C GLN A 95 -11.56 -13.41 -22.00
N ASP A 96 -10.81 -13.50 -23.10
CA ASP A 96 -9.66 -14.38 -23.30
C ASP A 96 -8.36 -13.88 -22.65
N VAL A 97 -8.29 -12.62 -22.23
CA VAL A 97 -7.09 -12.02 -21.61
C VAL A 97 -6.89 -12.52 -20.18
N MET A 98 -7.98 -12.78 -19.45
CA MET A 98 -7.93 -13.25 -18.06
C MET A 98 -8.89 -14.44 -17.84
N PRO A 99 -8.59 -15.61 -18.42
CA PRO A 99 -9.40 -16.80 -18.20
C PRO A 99 -9.31 -17.23 -16.72
N PRO A 100 -10.38 -17.84 -16.16
CA PRO A 100 -10.40 -18.31 -14.77
C PRO A 100 -9.37 -19.40 -14.49
N GLU A 101 -8.92 -20.10 -15.53
CA GLU A 101 -7.83 -21.06 -15.47
C GLU A 101 -6.75 -20.67 -16.50
N LEU A 102 -5.48 -20.73 -16.09
CA LEU A 102 -4.37 -20.46 -17.00
C LEU A 102 -4.30 -21.55 -18.09
N PRO A 103 -4.10 -21.19 -19.36
CA PRO A 103 -3.95 -22.17 -20.43
C PRO A 103 -2.74 -23.06 -20.15
N LYS A 104 -2.90 -24.38 -20.34
CA LYS A 104 -1.85 -25.40 -20.08
C LYS A 104 -0.58 -25.19 -20.90
N ARG A 105 -0.67 -24.42 -21.97
CA ARG A 105 0.44 -24.00 -22.81
C ARG A 105 0.26 -22.51 -23.08
N LEU A 106 1.27 -21.72 -22.78
CA LEU A 106 1.32 -20.34 -23.25
C LEU A 106 1.44 -20.38 -24.78
N SER A 107 0.68 -19.52 -25.46
CA SER A 107 0.87 -19.26 -26.88
C SER A 107 2.30 -18.75 -27.07
N LEU A 108 3.21 -19.62 -27.51
CA LEU A 108 4.64 -19.31 -27.67
C LEU A 108 4.91 -18.28 -28.78
N ARG A 109 3.88 -17.83 -29.51
CA ARG A 109 4.04 -16.89 -30.62
C ARG A 109 4.29 -15.49 -30.08
N ARG A 110 5.54 -15.22 -29.75
CA ARG A 110 6.05 -13.86 -29.68
C ARG A 110 6.37 -13.41 -31.11
N VAL A 111 6.09 -12.16 -31.43
CA VAL A 111 6.49 -11.57 -32.73
C VAL A 111 8.03 -11.49 -32.81
N GLU A 112 8.68 -11.41 -31.65
CA GLU A 112 10.13 -11.34 -31.52
C GLU A 112 10.62 -12.36 -30.48
N ASP A 113 11.60 -13.17 -30.88
CA ASP A 113 12.35 -13.99 -29.95
C ASP A 113 13.46 -13.14 -29.32
N HIS A 114 13.35 -12.90 -28.01
CA HIS A 114 14.39 -12.19 -27.27
C HIS A 114 15.57 -13.12 -27.02
N LYS A 115 16.71 -12.81 -27.63
CA LYS A 115 17.99 -13.46 -27.35
C LYS A 115 18.54 -12.92 -26.02
N ILE A 116 18.88 -13.83 -25.11
CA ILE A 116 19.64 -13.48 -23.91
C ILE A 116 21.12 -13.50 -24.30
N GLU A 117 21.78 -12.34 -24.25
CA GLU A 117 23.22 -12.26 -24.43
C GLU A 117 23.91 -12.75 -23.15
N LEU A 118 24.96 -13.56 -23.34
CA LEU A 118 25.79 -14.05 -22.27
C LEU A 118 27.12 -13.31 -22.31
N GLU A 119 27.63 -12.95 -21.13
CA GLU A 119 28.99 -12.45 -21.00
C GLU A 119 30.00 -13.47 -21.56
N PRO A 120 31.03 -13.05 -22.32
CA PRO A 120 32.05 -13.95 -22.83
C PRO A 120 32.68 -14.80 -21.71
N GLY A 121 32.60 -16.12 -21.84
CA GLY A 121 33.12 -17.06 -20.83
C GLY A 121 32.13 -17.48 -19.75
N ALA A 122 30.87 -17.01 -19.80
CA ALA A 122 29.80 -17.52 -18.95
C ALA A 122 29.61 -19.03 -19.16
N LYS A 123 29.70 -19.80 -18.08
CA LYS A 123 29.47 -21.25 -18.08
C LYS A 123 28.03 -21.52 -17.65
N PRO A 124 27.31 -22.45 -18.30
CA PRO A 124 26.03 -22.92 -17.79
C PRO A 124 26.21 -23.47 -16.37
N LEU A 125 25.29 -23.12 -15.48
CA LEU A 125 25.22 -23.77 -14.17
C LEU A 125 24.84 -25.24 -14.42
N LEU A 126 25.81 -26.13 -14.25
CA LEU A 126 25.57 -27.57 -14.15
C LEU A 126 24.77 -27.81 -12.87
N TRP A 127 23.45 -27.90 -13.01
CA TRP A 127 22.64 -28.54 -11.99
C TRP A 127 22.91 -30.05 -12.11
N ALA A 128 23.67 -30.58 -11.16
CA ALA A 128 23.84 -32.02 -11.03
C ALA A 128 22.49 -32.60 -10.55
N ILE A 129 21.92 -33.52 -11.35
CA ILE A 129 20.96 -34.52 -10.87
C ILE A 129 21.76 -35.73 -10.42
#